data_AF-A0A9D1YHF9-F1
#
_entry.id   AF-A0A9D1YHF9-F1
#
_cell.length_a   1.000
_cell.length_b   1.000
_cell.length_c   1.000
_cell.angle_alpha   90.00
_cell.angle_beta   90.00
_cell.angle_gamma   90.00
#
_symmetry.space_group_name_H-M   'P 1'
#
loop_
_entity.id
_entity.type
_entity.pdbx_description
1 polymer ?
#
loop_
_entity_poly.entity_id
_entity_poly.type
_entity_poly.pdbx_seq_one_letter_code
_entity_poly.pdbx_strand_id
1 'polypeptide(L)'
;IYKGSKKLKKLWPYDMTQEELLGEGDHEELMASKEWSILEIACLLAIGFGTVWVSTLISNAVFGEDFRSAGRILLITTFSILLAQVPAVRKLRGNFDLGLFVALLFLSTIGFAVDLMQFFGSTFYITLFCFCVILFSFLLHLLITRLLKVRFEYVLLSIVGCIADGPTAALVASSAQWKILINIGLLMGVLAGALGNYVGIAVAYAIRAIVGG
;
A
#
# COMPACT_ATOMS: atom_id res chain seq x y z
N ILE A 1 15.50 -18.38 1.99
CA ILE A 1 14.44 -19.42 2.05
C ILE A 1 13.99 -19.88 0.64
N TYR A 2 13.65 -18.99 -0.30
CA TYR A 2 13.25 -19.36 -1.68
C TYR A 2 14.34 -20.08 -2.51
N LYS A 3 15.59 -19.58 -2.51
CA LYS A 3 16.70 -20.16 -3.28
C LYS A 3 17.05 -21.62 -2.96
N GLY A 4 16.71 -22.10 -1.75
CA GLY A 4 17.04 -23.44 -1.27
C GLY A 4 15.98 -24.52 -1.56
N SER A 5 14.77 -24.13 -1.97
CA SER A 5 13.66 -25.10 -2.14
C SER A 5 13.48 -25.51 -3.60
N LYS A 6 13.89 -26.74 -3.93
CA LYS A 6 13.68 -27.35 -5.26
C LYS A 6 12.19 -27.41 -5.66
N LYS A 7 11.28 -27.50 -4.68
CA LYS A 7 9.83 -27.52 -4.93
C LYS A 7 9.29 -26.15 -5.37
N LEU A 8 9.78 -25.06 -4.76
CA LEU A 8 9.37 -23.70 -5.12
C LEU A 8 9.91 -23.30 -6.50
N LYS A 9 11.15 -23.67 -6.83
CA LYS A 9 11.71 -23.46 -8.18
C LYS A 9 10.98 -24.26 -9.27
N LYS A 10 10.50 -25.46 -8.94
CA LYS A 10 9.64 -26.24 -9.86
C LYS A 10 8.25 -25.62 -10.00
N LEU A 11 7.74 -24.99 -8.96
CA LEU A 11 6.44 -24.31 -8.96
C LEU A 11 6.51 -22.97 -9.72
N TRP A 12 7.62 -22.24 -9.59
CA TRP A 12 7.86 -20.93 -10.19
C TRP A 12 9.27 -20.87 -10.81
N PRO A 13 9.41 -21.09 -12.13
CA PRO A 13 10.71 -21.11 -12.79
C PRO A 13 11.19 -19.71 -13.24
N TYR A 14 10.38 -18.66 -13.05
CA TYR A 14 10.70 -17.29 -13.46
C TYR A 14 11.16 -16.48 -12.24
N ASP A 15 12.46 -16.40 -12.02
CA ASP A 15 13.10 -15.57 -10.98
C ASP A 15 14.01 -14.50 -11.58
N MET A 16 14.23 -13.41 -10.85
CA MET A 16 15.25 -12.43 -11.22
C MET A 16 16.63 -12.90 -10.84
N THR A 17 17.62 -12.56 -11.68
CA THR A 17 19.01 -12.86 -11.36
C THR A 17 19.45 -12.02 -10.15
N GLN A 18 20.46 -12.49 -9.43
CA GLN A 18 20.99 -11.72 -8.29
C GLN A 18 21.58 -10.38 -8.71
N GLU A 19 22.18 -10.34 -9.89
CA GLU A 19 22.72 -9.10 -10.47
C GLU A 19 21.59 -8.11 -10.79
N GLU A 20 20.45 -8.57 -11.33
CA GLU A 20 19.27 -7.72 -11.52
C GLU A 20 18.68 -7.21 -10.19
N LEU A 21 18.68 -8.04 -9.14
CA LEU A 21 18.11 -7.69 -7.82
C LEU A 21 18.98 -6.74 -7.01
N LEU A 22 20.30 -6.85 -7.17
CA LEU A 22 21.30 -5.98 -6.56
C LEU A 22 21.42 -4.67 -7.35
N GLY A 23 21.29 -4.73 -8.67
CA GLY A 23 21.39 -3.62 -9.62
C GLY A 23 22.80 -3.05 -9.76
N GLU A 24 23.10 -2.47 -10.92
CA GLU A 24 24.35 -1.74 -11.18
C GLU A 24 24.21 -0.29 -10.68
N GLY A 25 24.31 -0.07 -9.37
CA GLY A 25 24.24 1.28 -8.81
C GLY A 25 24.22 1.33 -7.29
N ASP A 26 24.54 2.52 -6.74
CA ASP A 26 24.39 2.84 -5.33
C ASP A 26 22.90 2.95 -5.00
N HIS A 27 22.24 1.80 -4.85
CA HIS A 27 20.84 1.75 -4.47
C HIS A 27 20.70 2.16 -3.00
N GLU A 28 20.08 3.32 -2.77
CA GLU A 28 19.78 3.87 -1.45
C GLU A 28 19.20 2.77 -0.54
N GLU A 29 19.93 2.43 0.52
CA GLU A 29 19.45 1.48 1.52
C GLU A 29 18.19 2.05 2.20
N LEU A 30 17.28 1.17 2.60
CA LEU A 30 16.04 1.57 3.25
C LEU A 30 16.37 2.36 4.54
N MET A 31 15.97 3.64 4.60
CA MET A 31 16.37 4.60 5.63
C MET A 31 17.90 4.80 5.78
N ALA A 32 18.65 4.78 4.67
CA ALA A 32 20.05 5.20 4.71
C ALA A 32 20.18 6.66 5.19
N SER A 33 21.35 7.02 5.73
CA SER A 33 21.63 8.39 6.15
C SER A 33 21.58 9.33 4.95
N LYS A 34 20.42 9.95 4.73
CA LYS A 34 20.20 10.94 3.68
C LYS A 34 20.35 12.34 4.27
N GLU A 35 20.92 13.27 3.53
CA GLU A 35 20.89 14.68 3.91
C GLU A 35 19.50 15.24 3.58
N TRP A 36 18.68 15.40 4.62
CA TRP A 36 17.37 16.08 4.56
C TRP A 36 17.39 17.33 5.42
N SER A 37 16.80 18.40 4.90
CA SER A 37 16.59 19.63 5.66
C SER A 37 15.31 19.54 6.48
N ILE A 38 15.33 20.11 7.70
CA ILE A 38 14.14 20.26 8.55
C ILE A 38 13.02 20.98 7.78
N LEU A 39 13.38 21.92 6.90
CA LEU A 39 12.44 22.65 6.07
C LEU A 39 11.73 21.75 5.05
N GLU A 40 12.42 20.75 4.48
CA GLU A 40 11.81 19.79 3.55
C GLU A 40 10.79 18.91 4.26
N ILE A 41 11.11 18.42 5.46
CA ILE A 41 10.17 17.66 6.29
C ILE A 41 8.96 18.51 6.68
N ALA A 42 9.19 19.74 7.12
CA ALA A 42 8.12 20.66 7.45
C ALA A 42 7.21 20.91 6.24
N CYS A 43 7.79 21.04 5.04
CA CYS A 43 7.05 21.19 3.79
C CYS A 43 6.23 19.92 3.47
N LEU A 44 6.82 18.73 3.58
CA LEU A 44 6.12 17.45 3.36
C LEU A 44 4.93 17.27 4.32
N LEU A 45 5.13 17.57 5.61
CA LEU A 45 4.05 17.54 6.60
C LEU A 45 2.98 18.59 6.29
N ALA A 46 3.37 19.81 5.94
CA ALA A 46 2.43 20.87 5.57
C ALA A 46 1.59 20.48 4.35
N ILE A 47 2.19 19.84 3.34
CA ILE A 47 1.48 19.29 2.18
C ILE A 47 0.51 18.20 2.61
N GLY A 48 0.94 17.26 3.47
CA GLY A 48 0.09 16.19 3.98
C GLY A 48 -1.13 16.71 4.74
N PHE A 49 -0.91 17.54 5.77
CA PHE A 49 -1.99 18.14 6.56
C PHE A 49 -2.87 19.08 5.72
N GLY A 50 -2.27 19.88 4.85
CA GLY A 50 -2.98 20.76 3.94
C GLY A 50 -3.91 19.99 3.00
N THR A 51 -3.45 18.86 2.46
CA THR A 51 -4.26 18.00 1.60
C THR A 51 -5.48 17.45 2.35
N VAL A 52 -5.30 16.97 3.58
CA VAL A 52 -6.40 16.46 4.41
C VAL A 52 -7.38 17.57 4.77
N TRP A 53 -6.88 18.75 5.12
CA TRP A 53 -7.70 19.91 5.47
C TRP A 53 -8.56 20.38 4.28
N VAL A 54 -7.95 20.60 3.11
CA VAL A 54 -8.66 20.98 1.88
C VAL A 54 -9.69 19.91 1.48
N SER A 55 -9.31 18.63 1.51
CA SER A 55 -10.24 17.53 1.19
C SER A 55 -11.42 17.46 2.16
N THR A 56 -11.19 17.76 3.44
CA THR A 56 -12.24 17.76 4.46
C THR A 56 -13.20 18.94 4.26
N LEU A 57 -12.68 20.13 3.96
CA LEU A 57 -13.51 21.30 3.66
C LEU A 57 -14.41 21.07 2.45
N ILE A 58 -13.83 20.59 1.34
CA ILE A 58 -14.58 20.32 0.11
C ILE A 58 -15.60 19.21 0.36
N SER A 59 -15.20 18.14 1.05
CA SER A 59 -16.13 17.05 1.34
C SER A 59 -17.33 17.50 2.17
N ASN A 60 -17.10 18.32 3.20
CA ASN A 60 -18.17 18.84 4.05
C ASN A 60 -19.11 19.81 3.30
N ALA A 61 -18.58 20.59 2.37
CA ALA A 61 -19.35 21.58 1.61
C ALA A 61 -20.13 20.98 0.43
N VAL A 62 -19.56 19.97 -0.24
CA VAL A 62 -20.11 19.44 -1.51
C VAL A 62 -20.92 18.17 -1.31
N PHE A 63 -20.52 17.29 -0.38
CA PHE A 63 -21.15 15.97 -0.24
C PHE A 63 -22.15 15.91 0.92
N GLY A 64 -23.28 15.23 0.66
CA GLY A 64 -24.27 14.90 1.68
C GLY A 64 -23.71 13.95 2.75
N GLU A 65 -24.36 13.89 3.92
CA GLU A 65 -23.84 13.18 5.10
C GLU A 65 -23.47 11.71 4.82
N ASP A 66 -24.29 11.04 4.01
CA ASP A 66 -24.07 9.65 3.59
C ASP A 66 -22.75 9.46 2.82
N PHE A 67 -22.41 10.38 1.91
CA PHE A 67 -21.23 10.26 1.04
C PHE A 67 -20.01 11.01 1.57
N ARG A 68 -20.16 11.86 2.57
CA ARG A 68 -19.09 12.75 3.09
C ARG A 68 -17.81 12.00 3.47
N SER A 69 -17.92 10.87 4.18
CA SER A 69 -16.72 10.10 4.56
C SER A 69 -16.02 9.48 3.35
N ALA A 70 -16.78 8.84 2.46
CA ALA A 70 -16.26 8.21 1.25
C ALA A 70 -15.66 9.25 0.29
N GLY A 71 -16.39 10.34 0.04
CA GLY A 71 -15.93 11.47 -0.79
C GLY A 71 -14.66 12.11 -0.26
N ARG A 72 -14.50 12.23 1.08
CA ARG A 72 -13.25 12.71 1.69
C ARG A 72 -12.07 11.78 1.38
N ILE A 73 -12.23 10.47 1.49
CA ILE A 73 -11.17 9.49 1.19
C ILE A 73 -10.75 9.59 -0.29
N LEU A 74 -11.73 9.69 -1.20
CA LEU A 74 -11.46 9.86 -2.62
C LEU A 74 -10.72 11.17 -2.89
N LEU A 75 -11.18 12.30 -2.34
CA LEU A 75 -10.52 13.59 -2.51
C LEU A 75 -9.08 13.61 -2.00
N ILE A 76 -8.82 13.03 -0.82
CA ILE A 76 -7.46 12.89 -0.29
C ILE A 76 -6.60 12.10 -1.28
N THR A 77 -7.10 10.96 -1.75
CA THR A 77 -6.39 10.12 -2.72
C THR A 77 -6.10 10.88 -4.01
N THR A 78 -7.10 11.58 -4.57
CA THR A 78 -6.96 12.37 -5.81
C THR A 78 -5.95 13.48 -5.66
N PHE A 79 -6.08 14.32 -4.62
CA PHE A 79 -5.19 15.45 -4.42
C PHE A 79 -3.77 14.99 -4.10
N SER A 80 -3.58 13.91 -3.33
CA SER A 80 -2.25 13.32 -3.11
C SER A 80 -1.61 12.87 -4.42
N ILE A 81 -2.35 12.22 -5.33
CA ILE A 81 -1.83 11.80 -6.64
C ILE A 81 -1.48 13.02 -7.51
N LEU A 82 -2.34 14.05 -7.53
CA LEU A 82 -2.09 15.26 -8.30
C LEU A 82 -0.88 16.03 -7.78
N LEU A 83 -0.77 16.19 -6.46
CA LEU A 83 0.37 16.85 -5.81
C LEU A 83 1.66 16.06 -6.02
N ALA A 84 1.62 14.74 -6.04
CA ALA A 84 2.76 13.90 -6.33
C ALA A 84 3.33 14.09 -7.75
N GLN A 85 2.55 14.65 -8.69
CA GLN A 85 3.02 14.97 -10.04
C GLN A 85 3.73 16.33 -10.11
N VAL A 86 3.52 17.22 -9.13
CA VAL A 86 4.08 18.56 -9.11
C VAL A 86 5.60 18.50 -8.92
N PRO A 87 6.40 19.11 -9.82
CA PRO A 87 7.87 19.04 -9.75
C PRO A 87 8.45 19.55 -8.43
N ALA A 88 7.84 20.55 -7.80
CA ALA A 88 8.26 21.06 -6.50
C ALA A 88 8.14 20.01 -5.39
N VAL A 89 7.03 19.25 -5.37
CA VAL A 89 6.79 18.18 -4.39
C VAL A 89 7.70 16.99 -4.64
N ARG A 90 7.93 16.63 -5.91
CA ARG A 90 8.82 15.52 -6.31
C ARG A 90 10.29 15.75 -5.94
N LYS A 91 10.72 17.01 -5.84
CA LYS A 91 12.10 17.38 -5.50
C LYS A 91 12.38 17.32 -3.99
N LEU A 92 11.35 17.28 -3.15
CA LEU A 92 11.51 17.22 -1.69
C LEU A 92 12.15 15.90 -1.28
N ARG A 93 13.28 15.98 -0.57
CA ARG A 93 13.98 14.82 -0.04
C ARG A 93 13.30 14.31 1.25
N GLY A 94 13.47 13.03 1.55
CA GLY A 94 12.91 12.39 2.75
C GLY A 94 11.42 12.03 2.69
N ASN A 95 10.77 12.20 1.53
CA ASN A 95 9.37 11.82 1.32
C ASN A 95 9.10 10.34 1.61
N PHE A 96 10.00 9.47 1.17
CA PHE A 96 9.94 8.02 1.40
C PHE A 96 10.07 7.68 2.88
N ASP A 97 11.12 8.16 3.55
CA ASP A 97 11.40 7.82 4.95
C ASP A 97 10.32 8.35 5.89
N LEU A 98 9.88 9.60 5.67
CA LEU A 98 8.79 10.21 6.44
C LEU A 98 7.46 9.46 6.21
N GLY A 99 7.15 9.12 4.96
CA GLY A 99 5.95 8.36 4.61
C GLY A 99 5.95 6.97 5.25
N LEU A 100 7.07 6.26 5.17
CA LEU A 100 7.27 4.95 5.80
C LEU A 100 7.14 5.05 7.33
N PHE A 101 7.74 6.05 7.96
CA PHE A 101 7.63 6.29 9.40
C PHE A 101 6.17 6.52 9.84
N VAL A 102 5.47 7.45 9.18
CA VAL A 102 4.06 7.75 9.51
C VAL A 102 3.16 6.55 9.26
N ALA A 103 3.38 5.80 8.18
CA ALA A 103 2.60 4.60 7.89
C ALA A 103 2.81 3.50 8.94
N LEU A 104 4.06 3.27 9.39
CA LEU A 104 4.36 2.30 10.44
C LEU A 104 3.78 2.73 11.80
N LEU A 105 3.81 4.02 12.13
CA LEU A 105 3.14 4.55 13.32
C LEU A 105 1.62 4.34 13.27
N PHE A 106 1.00 4.59 12.12
CA PHE A 106 -0.42 4.35 11.90
C PHE A 106 -0.78 2.88 12.07
N LEU A 107 -0.03 1.97 11.43
CA LEU A 107 -0.25 0.52 11.55
C LEU A 107 -0.09 0.04 13.00
N SER A 108 0.92 0.55 13.71
CA SER A 108 1.12 0.28 15.13
C SER A 108 -0.07 0.71 15.97
N THR A 109 -0.59 1.92 15.73
CA THR A 109 -1.74 2.47 16.46
C THR A 109 -3.01 1.65 16.23
N ILE A 110 -3.27 1.22 15.00
CA ILE A 110 -4.39 0.32 14.70
C ILE A 110 -4.23 -1.01 15.43
N GLY A 111 -3.02 -1.58 15.42
CA GLY A 111 -2.74 -2.85 16.11
C GLY A 111 -3.04 -2.77 17.60
N PHE A 112 -2.68 -1.66 18.27
CA PHE A 112 -2.99 -1.43 19.68
C PHE A 112 -4.47 -1.15 19.96
N ALA A 113 -5.23 -0.66 18.97
CA ALA A 113 -6.65 -0.38 19.11
C ALA A 113 -7.54 -1.64 19.03
N VAL A 114 -6.98 -2.82 18.70
CA VAL A 114 -7.73 -4.07 18.59
C VAL A 114 -8.08 -4.63 19.97
N ASP A 115 -9.38 -4.72 20.26
CA ASP A 115 -9.91 -5.43 21.42
C ASP A 115 -10.05 -6.93 21.13
N LEU A 116 -9.16 -7.74 21.71
CA LEU A 116 -9.14 -9.19 21.52
C LEU A 116 -10.39 -9.89 22.09
N MET A 117 -10.96 -9.35 23.17
CA MET A 117 -12.13 -9.96 23.81
C MET A 117 -13.38 -9.79 22.93
N GLN A 118 -13.56 -8.61 22.34
CA GLN A 118 -14.61 -8.39 21.33
C GLN A 118 -14.36 -9.16 20.05
N PHE A 119 -13.09 -9.30 19.65
CA PHE A 119 -12.70 -10.01 18.43
C PHE A 119 -13.16 -11.48 18.43
N PHE A 120 -12.91 -12.21 19.52
CA PHE A 120 -13.30 -13.62 19.64
C PHE A 120 -14.80 -13.82 19.94
N GLY A 121 -15.51 -12.80 20.43
CA GLY A 121 -16.94 -12.89 20.74
C GLY A 121 -17.85 -12.63 19.53
N SER A 122 -17.87 -11.40 19.04
CA SER A 122 -18.88 -10.94 18.06
C SER A 122 -18.33 -10.78 16.64
N THR A 123 -17.02 -10.57 16.49
CA THR A 123 -16.39 -10.25 15.20
C THR A 123 -15.82 -11.50 14.50
N PHE A 124 -15.82 -12.66 15.16
CA PHE A 124 -15.21 -13.89 14.63
C PHE A 124 -15.72 -14.30 13.24
N TYR A 125 -17.04 -14.21 13.01
CA TYR A 125 -17.62 -14.52 11.69
C TYR A 125 -17.14 -13.58 10.58
N ILE A 126 -17.02 -12.28 10.88
CA ILE A 126 -16.51 -11.27 9.94
C ILE A 126 -15.03 -11.54 9.65
N THR A 127 -14.25 -11.85 10.67
CA THR A 127 -12.84 -12.23 10.52
C THR A 127 -12.67 -13.45 9.63
N LEU A 128 -13.47 -14.51 9.85
CA LEU A 128 -13.40 -15.72 9.05
C LEU A 128 -13.77 -15.44 7.58
N PHE A 129 -14.79 -14.61 7.35
CA PHE A 129 -15.15 -14.16 6.01
C PHE A 129 -14.00 -13.40 5.34
N CYS A 130 -13.41 -12.41 6.02
CA CYS A 130 -12.24 -11.69 5.52
C CYS A 130 -11.05 -12.62 5.24
N PHE A 131 -10.79 -13.60 6.11
CA PHE A 131 -9.75 -14.60 5.91
C PHE A 131 -9.97 -15.42 4.64
N CYS A 132 -11.20 -15.88 4.40
CA CYS A 132 -11.56 -16.56 3.16
C CYS A 132 -11.37 -15.67 1.93
N VAL A 133 -11.82 -14.41 1.98
CA VAL A 133 -11.65 -13.45 0.87
C VAL A 133 -10.17 -13.24 0.57
N ILE A 134 -9.33 -13.05 1.59
CA ILE A 134 -7.88 -12.91 1.44
C ILE A 134 -7.27 -14.17 0.82
N LEU A 135 -7.65 -15.36 1.31
CA LEU A 135 -7.19 -16.63 0.76
C LEU A 135 -7.55 -16.81 -0.71
N PHE A 136 -8.81 -16.59 -1.08
CA PHE A 136 -9.25 -16.71 -2.47
C PHE A 136 -8.60 -15.66 -3.38
N SER A 137 -8.47 -14.42 -2.91
CA SER A 137 -7.76 -13.35 -3.62
C SER A 137 -6.29 -13.71 -3.86
N PHE A 138 -5.62 -14.22 -2.83
CA PHE A 138 -4.24 -14.71 -2.91
C PHE A 138 -4.09 -15.85 -3.92
N LEU A 139 -4.95 -16.87 -3.85
CA LEU A 139 -4.93 -18.01 -4.77
C LEU A 139 -5.20 -17.58 -6.22
N LEU A 140 -6.19 -16.71 -6.44
CA LEU A 140 -6.54 -16.19 -7.75
C LEU A 140 -5.39 -15.34 -8.32
N HIS A 141 -4.78 -14.48 -7.51
CA HIS A 141 -3.63 -13.68 -7.91
C HIS A 141 -2.44 -14.57 -8.29
N LEU A 142 -2.13 -15.60 -7.49
CA LEU A 142 -1.09 -16.58 -7.82
C LEU A 142 -1.40 -17.34 -9.12
N LEU A 143 -2.64 -17.73 -9.35
CA LEU A 143 -3.05 -18.43 -10.56
C LEU A 143 -2.85 -17.55 -11.80
N ILE A 144 -3.33 -16.30 -11.76
CA ILE A 144 -3.22 -15.35 -12.88
C ILE A 144 -1.75 -15.02 -13.15
N THR A 145 -0.99 -14.64 -12.12
CA THR A 145 0.42 -14.28 -12.29
C THR A 145 1.28 -15.45 -12.76
N ARG A 146 0.90 -16.69 -12.43
CA ARG A 146 1.51 -17.90 -12.99
C ARG A 146 1.21 -18.08 -14.46
N LEU A 147 -0.04 -17.89 -14.88
CA LEU A 147 -0.44 -17.98 -16.30
C LEU A 147 0.27 -16.92 -17.15
N LEU A 148 0.46 -15.72 -16.60
CA LEU A 148 1.17 -14.61 -17.24
C LEU A 148 2.70 -14.71 -17.15
N LYS A 149 3.24 -15.77 -16.52
CA LYS A 149 4.69 -16.00 -16.37
C LYS A 149 5.43 -14.81 -15.73
N VAL A 150 4.79 -14.13 -14.78
CA VAL A 150 5.39 -12.98 -14.06
C VAL A 150 6.53 -13.47 -13.16
N ARG A 151 7.59 -12.68 -13.01
CA ARG A 151 8.74 -13.03 -12.15
C ARG A 151 8.33 -13.06 -10.67
N PHE A 152 8.86 -14.02 -9.92
CA PHE A 152 8.43 -14.32 -8.54
C PHE A 152 8.50 -13.11 -7.59
N GLU A 153 9.54 -12.28 -7.70
CA GLU A 153 9.77 -11.16 -6.79
C GLU A 153 8.65 -10.11 -6.94
N TYR A 154 8.26 -9.77 -8.18
CA TYR A 154 7.11 -8.89 -8.43
C TYR A 154 5.79 -9.50 -7.96
N VAL A 155 5.63 -10.83 -8.04
CA VAL A 155 4.44 -11.51 -7.52
C VAL A 155 4.37 -11.41 -6.00
N LEU A 156 5.48 -11.64 -5.31
CA LEU A 156 5.52 -11.50 -3.85
C LEU A 156 5.24 -10.06 -3.41
N LEU A 157 5.90 -9.09 -4.05
CA LEU A 157 5.72 -7.66 -3.74
C LEU A 157 4.31 -7.16 -4.04
N SER A 158 3.70 -7.60 -5.14
CA SER A 158 2.32 -7.25 -5.47
C SER A 158 1.33 -7.85 -4.48
N ILE A 159 1.51 -9.10 -4.05
CA ILE A 159 0.66 -9.71 -3.03
C ILE A 159 0.75 -8.94 -1.72
N VAL A 160 1.97 -8.68 -1.24
CA VAL A 160 2.18 -7.95 0.01
C VAL A 160 1.64 -6.52 -0.09
N GLY A 161 1.88 -5.84 -1.22
CA GLY A 161 1.40 -4.48 -1.44
C GLY A 161 -0.13 -4.38 -1.55
N CYS A 162 -0.80 -5.40 -2.08
CA CYS A 162 -2.26 -5.44 -2.21
C CYS A 162 -2.98 -5.91 -0.94
N ILE A 163 -2.40 -6.84 -0.17
CA ILE A 163 -3.04 -7.41 1.03
C ILE A 163 -2.69 -6.61 2.29
N ALA A 164 -1.42 -6.26 2.47
CA ALA A 164 -0.97 -5.45 3.58
C ALA A 164 -0.97 -3.98 3.16
N ASP A 165 0.13 -3.51 2.57
CA ASP A 165 0.32 -2.13 2.16
C ASP A 165 1.69 -1.95 1.46
N GLY A 166 1.87 -0.80 0.80
CA GLY A 166 3.14 -0.44 0.14
C GLY A 166 4.35 -0.39 1.09
N PRO A 167 4.28 0.27 2.26
CA PRO A 167 5.34 0.23 3.27
C PRO A 167 5.77 -1.19 3.67
N THR A 168 4.81 -2.09 3.94
CA THR A 168 5.12 -3.50 4.23
C THR A 168 5.78 -4.20 3.04
N ALA A 169 5.36 -3.89 1.80
CA ALA A 169 6.00 -4.42 0.59
C ALA A 169 7.46 -3.95 0.45
N ALA A 170 7.74 -2.67 0.72
CA ALA A 170 9.09 -2.11 0.72
C ALA A 170 9.99 -2.76 1.79
N LEU A 171 9.46 -3.01 2.99
CA LEU A 171 10.15 -3.74 4.05
C LEU A 171 10.49 -5.18 3.65
N VAL A 172 9.56 -5.87 2.98
CA VAL A 172 9.82 -7.23 2.47
C VAL A 172 10.95 -7.21 1.43
N ALA A 173 10.95 -6.29 0.47
CA ALA A 173 12.05 -6.14 -0.50
C ALA A 173 13.39 -5.86 0.19
N SER A 174 13.41 -4.97 1.18
CA SER A 174 14.62 -4.64 1.94
C SER A 174 15.15 -5.85 2.72
N SER A 175 14.27 -6.58 3.42
CA SER A 175 14.64 -7.80 4.17
C SER A 175 15.20 -8.90 3.27
N ALA A 176 14.73 -8.96 2.01
CA ALA A 176 15.20 -9.90 1.00
C ALA A 176 16.42 -9.40 0.22
N GLN A 177 16.94 -8.21 0.54
CA GLN A 177 18.06 -7.54 -0.14
C GLN A 177 17.79 -7.28 -1.64
N TRP A 178 16.55 -6.99 -1.98
CA TRP A 178 16.10 -6.65 -3.33
C TRP A 178 16.09 -5.12 -3.52
N LYS A 179 17.28 -4.52 -3.56
CA LYS A 179 17.45 -3.06 -3.46
C LYS A 179 16.67 -2.29 -4.53
N ILE A 180 16.67 -2.76 -5.78
CA ILE A 180 15.92 -2.13 -6.88
C ILE A 180 14.40 -2.20 -6.69
N LEU A 181 13.89 -3.19 -5.93
CA LEU A 181 12.46 -3.42 -5.76
C LEU A 181 11.85 -2.70 -4.56
N ILE A 182 12.63 -2.07 -3.69
CA ILE A 182 12.11 -1.36 -2.50
C ILE A 182 11.10 -0.28 -2.91
N ASN A 183 11.54 0.65 -3.77
CA ASN A 183 10.70 1.74 -4.26
C ASN A 183 9.57 1.23 -5.15
N ILE A 184 9.82 0.17 -5.92
CA ILE A 184 8.81 -0.44 -6.80
C ILE A 184 7.69 -1.07 -5.96
N GLY A 185 8.03 -1.80 -4.89
CA GLY A 185 7.08 -2.41 -3.97
C GLY A 185 6.18 -1.39 -3.29
N LEU A 186 6.78 -0.29 -2.79
CA LEU A 186 6.01 0.81 -2.22
C LEU A 186 5.02 1.38 -3.25
N LEU A 187 5.51 1.71 -4.45
CA LEU A 187 4.69 2.33 -5.49
C LEU A 187 3.54 1.40 -5.92
N MET A 188 3.81 0.11 -6.07
CA MET A 188 2.79 -0.91 -6.35
C MET A 188 1.70 -0.93 -5.28
N GLY A 189 2.07 -0.91 -3.99
CA GLY A 189 1.10 -0.89 -2.89
C GLY A 189 0.31 0.42 -2.82
N VAL A 190 0.93 1.58 -3.05
CA VAL A 190 0.23 2.88 -3.08
C VAL A 190 -0.78 2.94 -4.24
N LEU A 191 -0.40 2.44 -5.42
CA LEU A 191 -1.31 2.36 -6.57
C LEU A 191 -2.46 1.38 -6.30
N ALA A 192 -2.17 0.21 -5.72
CA ALA A 192 -3.19 -0.75 -5.31
C ALA A 192 -4.18 -0.13 -4.30
N GLY A 193 -3.68 0.60 -3.30
CA GLY A 193 -4.50 1.31 -2.33
C GLY A 193 -5.38 2.39 -2.96
N ALA A 194 -4.82 3.18 -3.88
CA ALA A 194 -5.59 4.19 -4.61
C ALA A 194 -6.73 3.54 -5.42
N LEU A 195 -6.42 2.53 -6.23
CA LEU A 195 -7.44 1.79 -7.00
C LEU A 195 -8.46 1.11 -6.08
N GLY A 196 -8.00 0.54 -4.96
CA GLY A 196 -8.84 -0.08 -3.94
C GLY A 196 -9.84 0.90 -3.34
N ASN A 197 -9.44 2.15 -3.07
CA ASN A 197 -10.35 3.18 -2.59
C ASN A 197 -11.48 3.47 -3.59
N TYR A 198 -11.14 3.68 -4.86
CA TYR A 198 -12.15 3.95 -5.90
C TYR A 198 -13.09 2.78 -6.14
N VAL A 199 -12.53 1.59 -6.38
CA VAL A 199 -13.30 0.38 -6.70
C VAL A 199 -14.10 -0.08 -5.47
N GLY A 200 -13.52 -0.05 -4.28
CA GLY A 200 -14.17 -0.44 -3.04
C GLY A 200 -15.37 0.44 -2.72
N ILE A 201 -15.22 1.76 -2.82
CA ILE A 201 -16.33 2.69 -2.64
C ILE A 201 -17.40 2.48 -3.72
N ALA A 202 -17.01 2.33 -4.99
CA ALA A 202 -17.96 2.08 -6.08
C ALA A 202 -18.79 0.81 -5.86
N VAL A 203 -18.15 -0.30 -5.46
CA VAL A 203 -18.83 -1.57 -5.16
C VAL A 203 -19.74 -1.43 -3.94
N ALA A 204 -19.29 -0.76 -2.87
CA ALA A 204 -20.09 -0.56 -1.67
C ALA A 204 -21.41 0.19 -1.99
N TYR A 205 -21.33 1.24 -2.80
CA TYR A 205 -22.51 2.00 -3.23
C TYR A 205 -23.38 1.24 -4.23
N ALA A 206 -22.80 0.43 -5.12
CA ALA A 206 -23.55 -0.42 -6.03
C ALA A 206 -24.37 -1.48 -5.26
N ILE A 207 -23.77 -2.13 -4.25
CA ILE A 207 -24.47 -3.09 -3.39
C ILE A 207 -25.57 -2.37 -2.60
N ARG A 208 -25.29 -1.20 -2.02
CA ARG A 208 -26.31 -0.40 -1.32
C ARG A 208 -27.48 -0.06 -2.23
N ALA A 209 -27.25 0.27 -3.50
CA ALA A 209 -28.31 0.58 -4.46
C ALA A 209 -29.15 -0.66 -4.85
N ILE A 210 -28.55 -1.86 -4.85
CA ILE A 210 -29.24 -3.11 -5.22
C ILE A 210 -30.00 -3.72 -4.04
N VAL A 211 -29.41 -3.69 -2.84
CA VAL A 211 -29.93 -4.39 -1.64
C VAL A 211 -30.67 -3.45 -0.68
N GLY A 212 -30.31 -2.16 -0.68
CA GLY A 212 -30.87 -1.15 0.21
C GLY A 212 -31.91 -0.24 -0.44
N GLY A 213 -32.59 -0.72 -1.48
CA GLY A 213 -33.82 -0.12 -2.02
C GLY A 213 -35.05 -0.49 -1.22
#